data_AF-A0A543JGC2-F1
#
_entry.id   AF-A0A543JGC2-F1
#
_cell.length_a   1.000
_cell.length_b   1.000
_cell.length_c   1.000
_cell.angle_alpha   90.00
_cell.angle_beta   90.00
_cell.angle_gamma   90.00
#
_symmetry.space_group_name_H-M   'P 1'
#
loop_
_entity.id
_entity.type
_entity.pdbx_description
1 polymer ?
#
loop_
_entity_poly.entity_id
_entity_poly.type
_entity_poly.pdbx_seq_one_letter_code
_entity_poly.pdbx_strand_id
1 'polypeptide(L)'
;MTETAYLHRVEYFRRQDNGSLVREHVETADDHGWYIERGAAWRDRYTRACAEDFLARTGAPRGVYSVAVWRGGTRVCTVGLHWPGLPADRVK
;
A
#
# COMPACT_ATOMS: atom_id res chain seq x y z
N MET A 1 -11.71 25.49 -2.50
CA MET A 1 -11.56 24.27 -1.68
C MET A 1 -11.17 23.12 -2.60
N THR A 2 -9.88 22.89 -2.81
CA THR A 2 -9.33 21.87 -3.74
C THR A 2 -8.21 21.07 -3.08
N GLU A 3 -8.26 20.93 -1.75
CA GLU A 3 -7.19 20.31 -0.96
C GLU A 3 -7.23 18.78 -0.87
N THR A 4 -8.18 18.12 -1.56
CA THR A 4 -8.42 16.67 -1.36
C THR A 4 -8.52 15.86 -2.65
N ALA A 5 -8.26 16.44 -3.82
CA ALA A 5 -8.50 15.76 -5.09
C ALA A 5 -7.66 14.48 -5.27
N TYR A 6 -6.49 14.42 -4.64
CA TYR A 6 -5.51 13.32 -4.75
C TYR A 6 -5.25 12.62 -3.41
N LEU A 7 -6.10 12.87 -2.41
CA LEU A 7 -6.02 12.19 -1.14
C LEU A 7 -6.53 10.75 -1.27
N HIS A 8 -5.68 9.81 -0.90
CA HIS A 8 -5.97 8.39 -0.82
C HIS A 8 -5.77 7.88 0.60
N ARG A 9 -6.62 6.95 1.02
CA ARG A 9 -6.36 6.11 2.19
C ARG A 9 -5.86 4.77 1.69
N VAL A 10 -4.70 4.33 2.18
CA VAL A 10 -4.14 3.03 1.85
C VAL A 10 -4.17 2.16 3.11
N GLU A 11 -4.72 0.96 2.97
CA GLU A 11 -4.81 -0.02 4.05
C GLU A 11 -3.97 -1.24 3.71
N TYR A 12 -3.16 -1.67 4.68
CA TYR A 12 -2.23 -2.78 4.55
C TYR A 12 -2.70 -3.94 5.40
N PHE A 13 -3.05 -5.04 4.74
CA PHE A 13 -3.49 -6.26 5.41
C PHE A 13 -2.43 -7.34 5.26
N ARG A 14 -1.86 -7.83 6.36
CA ARG A 14 -0.94 -8.97 6.33
C ARG A 14 -1.71 -10.28 6.42
N ARG A 15 -1.37 -11.22 5.55
CA ARG A 15 -1.87 -12.59 5.61
C ARG A 15 -1.19 -13.31 6.78
N GLN A 16 -2.02 -13.89 7.65
CA GLN A 16 -1.58 -14.75 8.75
C GLN A 16 -1.47 -16.21 8.28
N ASP A 17 -0.85 -17.06 9.08
CA ASP A 17 -0.63 -18.48 8.77
C ASP A 17 -1.94 -19.25 8.56
N ASN A 18 -3.01 -18.85 9.23
CA ASN A 18 -4.36 -19.42 9.04
C ASN A 18 -5.08 -18.87 7.79
N GLY A 19 -4.40 -18.10 6.94
CA GLY A 19 -4.92 -17.50 5.71
C GLY A 19 -5.73 -16.21 5.90
N SER A 20 -6.06 -15.83 7.14
CA SER A 20 -6.80 -14.60 7.43
C SER A 20 -5.99 -13.35 7.10
N LEU A 21 -6.69 -12.26 6.78
CA LEU A 21 -6.10 -10.94 6.53
C LEU A 21 -6.32 -10.06 7.75
N VAL A 22 -5.24 -9.57 8.36
CA VAL A 22 -5.27 -8.63 9.50
C VAL A 22 -4.75 -7.28 9.04
N ARG A 23 -5.51 -6.21 9.29
CA ARG A 23 -5.08 -4.84 8.96
C ARG A 23 -4.01 -4.39 9.95
N GLU A 24 -2.77 -4.28 9.48
CA GLU A 24 -1.63 -3.88 10.31
C GLU A 24 -1.36 -2.38 10.22
N HIS A 25 -1.54 -1.78 9.04
CA HIS A 25 -1.27 -0.36 8.83
C HIS A 25 -2.37 0.33 8.04
N VAL A 26 -2.48 1.64 8.27
CA VAL A 26 -3.27 2.57 7.47
C VAL A 26 -2.41 3.81 7.28
N GLU A 27 -2.34 4.29 6.05
CA GLU A 27 -1.79 5.62 5.76
C GLU A 27 -2.77 6.45 4.95
N THR A 28 -2.56 7.75 5.03
CA THR A 28 -3.19 8.72 4.14
C THR A 28 -2.08 9.28 3.27
N ALA A 29 -2.20 9.10 1.95
CA ALA A 29 -1.25 9.59 0.96
C ALA A 29 -1.94 10.67 0.12
N ASP A 30 -1.25 11.79 -0.10
CA ASP A 30 -1.65 12.77 -1.12
C ASP A 30 -0.73 12.58 -2.32
N ASP A 31 -1.22 11.93 -3.36
CA ASP A 31 -0.36 11.40 -4.43
C ASP A 31 -0.97 11.55 -5.84
N HIS A 32 -0.25 12.28 -6.69
CA HIS A 32 -0.59 12.47 -8.10
C HIS A 32 -0.17 11.33 -9.01
N GLY A 33 0.78 10.49 -8.60
CA GLY A 33 1.42 9.46 -9.41
C GLY A 33 0.45 8.43 -9.97
N TRP A 34 -0.63 8.16 -9.24
CA TRP A 34 -1.75 7.33 -9.69
C TRP A 34 -2.42 7.80 -10.99
N TYR A 35 -2.30 9.08 -11.32
CA TYR A 35 -2.97 9.70 -12.45
C TYR A 35 -2.03 10.07 -13.61
N ILE A 36 -0.72 9.82 -13.46
CA ILE A 36 0.27 10.06 -14.52
C ILE A 36 -0.06 9.23 -15.76
N GLU A 37 -0.39 7.95 -15.56
CA GLU A 37 -0.85 7.08 -16.64
C GLU A 37 -2.22 6.46 -16.33
N ARG A 38 -2.94 6.08 -17.39
CA ARG A 38 -4.24 5.41 -17.28
C ARG A 38 -4.06 3.90 -17.39
N GLY A 39 -4.89 3.16 -16.66
CA GLY A 39 -5.00 1.71 -16.81
C GLY A 39 -4.80 0.95 -15.49
N ALA A 40 -5.16 -0.33 -15.51
CA ALA A 40 -5.02 -1.20 -14.34
C ALA A 40 -3.55 -1.57 -14.08
N ALA A 41 -2.75 -1.79 -15.14
CA ALA A 41 -1.34 -2.18 -15.03
C ALA A 41 -0.48 -1.09 -14.37
N TRP A 42 -0.66 0.18 -14.75
CA TRP A 42 0.02 1.31 -14.11
C TRP A 42 -0.34 1.39 -12.62
N ARG A 43 -1.63 1.38 -12.31
CA ARG A 43 -2.11 1.46 -10.92
C ARG A 43 -1.57 0.33 -10.06
N ASP A 44 -1.53 -0.89 -10.58
CA ASP A 44 -0.94 -2.03 -9.86
C ASP A 44 0.55 -1.77 -9.58
N ARG A 45 1.36 -1.53 -10.63
CA ARG A 45 2.81 -1.30 -10.50
C ARG A 45 3.13 -0.17 -9.54
N TYR A 46 2.44 0.97 -9.71
CA TYR A 46 2.67 2.15 -8.90
C TYR A 46 2.27 1.92 -7.44
N THR A 47 1.12 1.28 -7.19
CA THR A 47 0.69 0.94 -5.82
C THR A 47 1.70 0.02 -5.12
N ARG A 48 2.27 -0.96 -5.84
CA ARG A 48 3.30 -1.83 -5.27
C ARG A 48 4.55 -1.05 -4.86
N ALA A 49 5.02 -0.14 -5.70
CA ALA A 49 6.19 0.70 -5.39
C ALA A 49 5.95 1.57 -4.15
N CYS A 50 4.79 2.22 -4.04
CA CYS A 50 4.42 2.99 -2.84
C CYS A 50 4.34 2.10 -1.60
N ALA A 51 3.76 0.90 -1.73
CA ALA A 51 3.63 -0.04 -0.64
C ALA A 51 4.99 -0.54 -0.14
N GLU A 52 5.92 -0.87 -1.03
CA GLU A 52 7.27 -1.29 -0.67
C GLU A 52 8.01 -0.18 0.09
N ASP A 53 7.92 1.07 -0.37
CA ASP A 53 8.51 2.22 0.31
C ASP A 53 7.90 2.44 1.70
N PHE A 54 6.57 2.39 1.81
CA PHE A 54 5.89 2.53 3.09
C PHE A 54 6.30 1.43 4.08
N LEU A 55 6.22 0.16 3.68
CA LEU A 55 6.56 -0.99 4.53
C LEU A 55 8.03 -0.95 4.98
N ALA A 56 8.94 -0.44 4.12
CA ALA A 56 10.32 -0.21 4.49
C ALA A 56 10.43 0.89 5.56
N ARG A 57 9.78 2.05 5.37
CA ARG A 57 9.82 3.18 6.29
C ARG A 57 9.23 2.87 7.66
N THR A 58 8.21 2.02 7.73
CA THR A 58 7.56 1.64 8.99
C THR A 58 8.18 0.42 9.67
N GLY A 59 9.20 -0.20 9.07
CA GLY A 59 9.79 -1.42 9.60
C GLY A 59 8.80 -2.59 9.64
N ALA A 60 7.91 -2.69 8.65
CA ALA A 60 6.85 -3.69 8.66
C ALA A 60 7.42 -5.12 8.59
N PRO A 61 6.81 -6.09 9.30
CA PRO A 61 7.26 -7.49 9.29
C PRO A 61 7.22 -8.09 7.88
N ARG A 62 8.14 -9.02 7.58
CA ARG A 62 8.07 -9.81 6.35
C ARG A 62 6.71 -10.52 6.21
N GLY A 63 6.23 -10.72 4.98
CA GLY A 63 5.02 -11.50 4.73
C GLY A 63 4.32 -11.17 3.42
N VAL A 64 3.14 -11.76 3.23
CA VAL A 64 2.26 -11.47 2.10
C VAL A 64 1.23 -10.43 2.54
N TYR A 65 1.19 -9.31 1.82
CA TYR A 65 0.29 -8.20 2.06
C TYR A 65 -0.76 -8.09 0.95
N SER A 66 -1.99 -7.76 1.34
CA SER A 66 -3.02 -7.21 0.48
C SER A 66 -3.12 -5.72 0.76
N VAL A 67 -2.82 -4.89 -0.23
CA VAL A 67 -2.81 -3.43 -0.11
C VAL A 67 -4.02 -2.87 -0.83
N ALA A 68 -4.92 -2.22 -0.10
CA ALA A 68 -6.16 -1.66 -0.62
C ALA A 68 -6.10 -0.14 -0.63
N VAL A 69 -6.32 0.47 -1.79
CA VAL A 69 -6.34 1.92 -1.93
C VAL A 69 -7.77 2.41 -2.08
N TRP A 70 -8.09 3.44 -1.29
CA TRP A 70 -9.40 4.04 -1.18
C TRP A 70 -9.35 5.52 -1.53
N ARG A 71 -10.38 5.99 -2.24
CA ARG A 71 -10.64 7.41 -2.47
C ARG A 71 -12.00 7.74 -1.90
N GLY A 72 -12.02 8.51 -0.82
CA GLY A 72 -13.22 8.62 0.01
C GLY A 72 -13.71 7.24 0.45
N GLY A 73 -14.97 6.92 0.16
CA GLY A 73 -15.57 5.61 0.46
C GLY A 73 -15.35 4.52 -0.60
N THR A 74 -14.72 4.83 -1.74
CA THR A 74 -14.61 3.88 -2.86
C THR A 74 -13.24 3.22 -2.90
N ARG A 75 -13.20 1.88 -2.94
CA ARG A 75 -11.96 1.13 -3.18
C ARG A 75 -11.63 1.15 -4.66
N VAL A 76 -10.44 1.64 -4.99
CA VAL A 76 -10.04 1.97 -6.37
C VAL A 76 -8.91 1.10 -6.91
N CYS A 77 -8.16 0.42 -6.04
CA CYS A 77 -7.17 -0.61 -6.39
C CYS A 77 -7.00 -1.58 -5.23
N THR A 78 -6.61 -2.81 -5.54
CA THR A 78 -6.08 -3.75 -4.55
C THR A 78 -4.96 -4.54 -5.19
N VAL A 79 -3.79 -4.59 -4.54
CA VAL A 79 -2.64 -5.36 -5.01
C VAL A 79 -2.19 -6.37 -3.96
N GLY A 80 -1.73 -7.53 -4.43
CA GLY A 80 -0.99 -8.46 -3.60
C GLY A 80 0.51 -8.15 -3.68
N LEU A 81 1.18 -8.15 -2.53
CA LEU A 81 2.61 -7.87 -2.40
C LEU A 81 3.28 -8.92 -1.52
N HIS A 82 4.39 -9.51 -1.99
CA HIS A 82 5.27 -10.31 -1.14
C HIS A 82 6.39 -9.40 -0.61
N TRP A 83 6.30 -9.04 0.67
CA TRP A 83 7.27 -8.17 1.33
C TRP A 83 8.35 -9.01 2.03
N PRO A 84 9.63 -8.89 1.64
CA PRO A 84 10.71 -9.68 2.25
C PRO A 84 11.08 -9.22 3.67
N GLY A 85 10.54 -8.09 4.15
CA GLY A 85 11.02 -7.43 5.36
C GLY A 85 12.18 -6.49 5.07
N LEU A 86 12.56 -5.68 6.06
CA LEU A 86 13.80 -4.93 5.99
C LEU A 86 15.01 -5.90 6.02
N PRO A 87 16.08 -5.59 5.26
CA PRO A 87 17.39 -6.20 5.47
C PRO A 87 17.81 -6.11 6.94
N ALA A 88 18.50 -7.13 7.45
CA ALA A 88 18.88 -7.21 8.86
C ALA A 88 19.73 -6.00 9.34
N ASP A 89 20.44 -5.34 8.43
CA ASP A 89 21.25 -4.13 8.66
C ASP A 89 20.43 -2.84 8.77
N ARG A 90 19.12 -2.87 8.47
CA ARG A 90 18.21 -1.71 8.54
C ARG A 90 17.24 -1.75 9.72
N VAL A 91 17.30 -2.77 10.57
CA VAL A 91 16.53 -2.83 11.81
C VAL A 91 17.24 -1.95 12.85
N LYS A 92 16.69 -0.77 13.14
CA LYS A 92 17.15 0.11 14.22
C LYS A 92 16.51 -0.25 15.54
#